data_AF-A0A1F8E8U7-F1
#
_entry.id   AF-A0A1F8E8U7-F1
#
_cell.length_a   1.000
_cell.length_b   1.000
_cell.length_c   1.000
_cell.angle_alpha   90.00
_cell.angle_beta   90.00
_cell.angle_gamma   90.00
#
_symmetry.space_group_name_H-M   'P 1'
#
loop_
_entity.id
_entity.type
_entity.pdbx_description
1 polymer ?
#
loop_
_entity_poly.entity_id
_entity_poly.type
_entity_poly.pdbx_seq_one_letter_code
_entity_poly.pdbx_strand_id
1 'polypeptide(L)'
;MRKNKKKKKISKSRLRNNKKVATPDRIYYELNPKFEFFEELKSLILKSSPAEKDKMIKRISGLGRIKLAIASGVFTGGSDPASYRDSEVDLFIVGDDINKKRLRTFLKSLEAEVGKEIKFGLMEKDEFEYRHGMFDRFIRVLLDGPHEKLINKLGL
;
A
#
# COMPACT_ATOMS: atom_id res chain seq x y z
N MET A 1 19.17 -40.43 65.19
CA MET A 1 18.67 -39.92 63.88
C MET A 1 17.33 -39.23 64.07
N ARG A 2 17.29 -37.89 63.94
CA ARG A 2 16.09 -37.05 64.09
C ARG A 2 15.22 -37.15 62.83
N LYS A 3 13.91 -37.43 62.95
CA LYS A 3 12.93 -37.24 61.86
C LYS A 3 11.83 -36.27 62.29
N ASN A 4 11.94 -35.03 61.80
CA ASN A 4 10.96 -33.96 61.92
C ASN A 4 9.70 -34.29 61.10
N LYS A 5 8.55 -34.48 61.76
CA LYS A 5 7.22 -34.45 61.11
C LYS A 5 6.75 -33.00 60.97
N LYS A 6 6.98 -32.39 59.79
CA LYS A 6 6.41 -31.08 59.43
C LYS A 6 4.93 -31.24 59.07
N LYS A 7 4.08 -30.53 59.82
CA LYS A 7 2.65 -30.33 59.58
C LYS A 7 2.43 -29.75 58.17
N LYS A 8 1.70 -30.47 57.31
CA LYS A 8 1.27 -29.99 55.98
C LYS A 8 0.05 -29.08 56.18
N LYS A 9 0.24 -27.78 56.00
CA LYS A 9 -0.85 -26.79 55.97
C LYS A 9 -1.76 -27.08 54.77
N ILE A 10 -3.05 -27.26 55.05
CA ILE A 10 -4.10 -27.44 54.06
C ILE A 10 -4.41 -26.05 53.47
N SER A 11 -3.89 -25.73 52.29
CA SER A 11 -4.36 -24.58 51.51
C SER A 11 -5.58 -25.00 50.71
N LYS A 12 -6.75 -24.45 51.08
CA LYS A 12 -7.98 -24.55 50.30
C LYS A 12 -7.76 -23.90 48.93
N SER A 13 -7.46 -24.68 47.91
CA SER A 13 -7.46 -24.22 46.52
C SER A 13 -8.90 -23.96 46.10
N ARG A 14 -9.27 -22.69 45.88
CA ARG A 14 -10.50 -22.32 45.20
C ARG A 14 -10.43 -22.87 43.78
N LEU A 15 -11.25 -23.87 43.48
CA LEU A 15 -11.59 -24.25 42.11
C LEU A 15 -12.24 -23.02 41.44
N ARG A 16 -11.48 -22.32 40.60
CA ARG A 16 -12.03 -21.27 39.71
C ARG A 16 -12.83 -21.99 38.63
N ASN A 17 -14.15 -22.01 38.79
CA ASN A 17 -15.07 -22.33 37.69
C ASN A 17 -14.90 -21.25 36.61
N ASN A 18 -14.13 -21.55 35.57
CA ASN A 18 -14.16 -20.78 34.32
C ASN A 18 -15.52 -21.05 33.64
N LYS A 19 -16.54 -20.26 34.00
CA LYS A 19 -17.72 -20.12 33.16
C LYS A 19 -17.26 -19.54 31.82
N LYS A 20 -17.27 -20.36 30.77
CA LYS A 20 -17.20 -19.88 29.38
C LYS A 20 -18.36 -18.90 29.21
N VAL A 21 -18.04 -17.62 29.06
CA VAL A 21 -19.02 -16.59 28.72
C VAL A 21 -19.52 -16.95 27.33
N ALA A 22 -20.79 -17.35 27.22
CA ALA A 22 -21.44 -17.58 25.93
C ALA A 22 -21.44 -16.25 25.18
N THR A 23 -20.61 -16.15 24.14
CA THR A 23 -20.65 -15.02 23.22
C THR A 23 -21.97 -15.10 22.43
N PRO A 24 -22.71 -13.98 22.29
CA PRO A 24 -23.96 -13.96 21.54
C PRO A 24 -23.72 -14.45 20.12
N ASP A 25 -24.66 -15.21 19.58
CA ASP A 25 -24.62 -15.75 18.22
C ASP A 25 -24.61 -14.57 17.25
N ARG A 26 -23.45 -14.28 16.64
CA ARG A 26 -23.28 -13.18 15.70
C ARG A 26 -23.35 -13.75 14.30
N ILE A 27 -24.24 -13.20 13.49
CA ILE A 27 -24.30 -13.50 12.06
C ILE A 27 -23.09 -12.84 11.40
N TYR A 28 -22.28 -13.64 10.69
CA TYR A 28 -21.15 -13.17 9.90
C TYR A 28 -21.52 -13.26 8.42
N TYR A 29 -21.06 -12.28 7.65
CA TYR A 29 -21.18 -12.27 6.20
C TYR A 29 -19.77 -12.39 5.62
N GLU A 30 -19.60 -13.24 4.62
CA GLU A 30 -18.37 -13.37 3.85
C GLU A 30 -18.65 -13.22 2.36
N LEU A 31 -17.65 -12.77 1.62
CA LEU A 31 -17.74 -12.65 0.17
C LEU A 31 -17.58 -14.04 -0.47
N ASN A 32 -18.52 -14.43 -1.33
CA ASN A 32 -18.46 -15.71 -2.06
C ASN A 32 -17.57 -15.57 -3.32
N PRO A 33 -16.38 -16.23 -3.38
CA PRO A 33 -15.50 -16.14 -4.54
C PRO A 33 -16.05 -16.85 -5.79
N LYS A 34 -17.08 -17.69 -5.65
CA LYS A 34 -17.72 -18.41 -6.77
C LYS A 34 -18.90 -17.64 -7.37
N PHE A 35 -19.12 -16.40 -6.95
CA PHE A 35 -20.16 -15.55 -7.52
C PHE A 35 -19.81 -15.21 -8.98
N GLU A 36 -20.81 -15.28 -9.86
CA GLU A 36 -20.64 -15.10 -11.30
C GLU A 36 -20.03 -13.73 -11.65
N PHE A 37 -20.40 -12.67 -10.91
CA PHE A 37 -19.85 -11.32 -11.10
C PHE A 37 -18.81 -10.93 -10.05
N PHE A 38 -18.09 -11.91 -9.49
CA PHE A 38 -17.10 -11.64 -8.44
C PHE A 38 -15.99 -10.72 -8.94
N GLU A 39 -15.46 -10.95 -10.15
CA GLU A 39 -14.36 -10.14 -10.69
C GLU A 39 -14.83 -8.74 -11.09
N GLU A 40 -16.07 -8.58 -11.56
CA GLU A 40 -16.69 -7.29 -11.87
C GLU A 40 -16.95 -6.49 -10.60
N LEU A 41 -17.49 -7.13 -9.55
CA LEU A 41 -17.71 -6.50 -8.26
C LEU A 41 -16.38 -6.07 -7.63
N LYS A 42 -15.38 -6.96 -7.66
CA LYS A 42 -14.02 -6.68 -7.21
C LYS A 42 -13.40 -5.54 -8.00
N SER A 43 -13.52 -5.54 -9.33
CA SER A 43 -13.05 -4.45 -10.19
C SER A 43 -13.73 -3.14 -9.86
N LEU A 44 -15.05 -3.13 -9.68
CA LEU A 44 -15.83 -1.94 -9.32
C LEU A 44 -15.37 -1.33 -7.99
N ILE A 45 -15.10 -2.18 -6.99
CA ILE A 45 -14.63 -1.75 -5.67
C ILE A 45 -13.16 -1.27 -5.73
N LEU A 46 -12.31 -1.94 -6.51
CA LEU A 46 -10.89 -1.62 -6.61
C LEU A 46 -10.60 -0.44 -7.56
N LYS A 47 -11.53 -0.09 -8.44
CA LYS A 47 -11.36 1.02 -9.39
C LYS A 47 -11.34 2.33 -8.62
N SER A 48 -10.18 2.98 -8.57
CA SER A 48 -10.00 4.26 -7.90
C SER A 48 -10.99 5.30 -8.45
N SER A 49 -11.75 5.93 -7.55
CA SER A 49 -12.70 6.97 -7.93
C SER A 49 -11.96 8.15 -8.57
N PRO A 50 -12.53 8.84 -9.59
CA PRO A 50 -11.97 10.08 -10.10
C PRO A 50 -11.64 11.10 -8.98
N ALA A 51 -12.46 11.13 -7.94
CA ALA A 51 -12.24 12.01 -6.79
C ALA A 51 -10.99 11.64 -5.96
N GLU A 52 -10.63 10.36 -5.89
CA GLU A 52 -9.40 9.89 -5.23
C GLU A 52 -8.17 10.23 -6.06
N LYS A 53 -8.26 10.09 -7.38
CA LYS A 53 -7.21 10.51 -8.31
C LYS A 53 -6.93 12.00 -8.19
N ASP A 54 -7.96 12.83 -8.17
CA ASP A 54 -7.81 14.28 -7.98
C ASP A 54 -7.16 14.64 -6.64
N LYS A 55 -7.54 13.94 -5.57
CA LYS A 55 -6.89 14.09 -4.26
C LYS A 55 -5.41 13.72 -4.34
N MET A 56 -5.07 12.60 -4.98
CA MET A 56 -3.69 12.17 -5.15
C MET A 56 -2.87 13.19 -5.95
N ILE A 57 -3.39 13.66 -7.08
CA ILE A 57 -2.76 14.70 -7.92
C ILE A 57 -2.53 15.98 -7.13
N LYS A 58 -3.51 16.45 -6.34
CA LYS A 58 -3.37 17.63 -5.49
C LYS A 58 -2.28 17.46 -4.43
N ARG A 59 -2.24 16.29 -3.78
CA ARG A 59 -1.23 15.98 -2.75
C ARG A 59 0.17 15.96 -3.36
N ILE A 60 0.35 15.31 -4.50
CA ILE A 60 1.63 15.26 -5.23
C ILE A 60 2.04 16.66 -5.68
N SER A 61 1.11 17.45 -6.25
CA SER A 61 1.37 18.83 -6.68
C SER A 61 1.80 19.74 -5.53
N GLY A 62 1.35 19.47 -4.30
CA GLY A 62 1.73 20.22 -3.10
C GLY A 62 3.13 19.89 -2.54
N LEU A 63 3.83 18.90 -3.12
CA LEU A 63 5.18 18.49 -2.70
C LEU A 63 6.28 19.41 -3.23
N GLY A 64 6.07 20.07 -4.37
CA GLY A 64 7.06 20.90 -5.05
C GLY A 64 6.67 21.22 -6.49
N ARG A 65 7.63 21.53 -7.35
CA ARG A 65 7.39 21.82 -8.78
C ARG A 65 7.38 20.53 -9.59
N ILE A 66 6.26 19.81 -9.51
CA ILE A 66 6.11 18.52 -10.21
C ILE A 66 5.87 18.74 -11.71
N LYS A 67 6.64 18.00 -12.53
CA LYS A 67 6.58 17.97 -14.00
C LYS A 67 5.93 16.69 -14.52
N LEU A 68 6.26 15.56 -13.92
CA LEU A 68 5.70 14.25 -14.25
C LEU A 68 5.45 13.47 -12.96
N ALA A 69 4.33 12.78 -12.88
CA ALA A 69 4.06 11.81 -11.83
C ALA A 69 3.39 10.59 -12.44
N ILE A 70 3.98 9.42 -12.23
CA ILE A 70 3.53 8.15 -12.77
C ILE A 70 3.27 7.20 -11.61
N ALA A 71 2.10 6.57 -11.62
CA ALA A 71 1.76 5.48 -10.72
C ALA A 71 1.80 4.16 -11.49
N SER A 72 2.44 3.15 -10.92
CA SER A 72 2.63 1.83 -11.50
C SER A 72 2.55 0.77 -10.40
N GLY A 73 2.70 -0.50 -10.76
CA GLY A 73 2.74 -1.59 -9.79
C GLY A 73 1.49 -1.65 -8.94
N VAL A 74 1.64 -1.44 -7.63
CA VAL A 74 0.54 -1.51 -6.63
C VAL A 74 -0.69 -0.65 -6.99
N PHE A 75 -0.52 0.39 -7.81
CA PHE A 75 -1.61 1.29 -8.20
C PHE A 75 -2.32 0.91 -9.50
N THR A 76 -1.76 0.06 -10.36
CA THR A 76 -2.33 -0.18 -11.70
C THR A 76 -3.43 -1.23 -11.78
N GLY A 77 -3.94 -1.71 -10.64
CA GLY A 77 -5.26 -2.34 -10.52
C GLY A 77 -5.53 -3.57 -11.40
N GLY A 78 -4.52 -4.12 -12.07
CA GLY A 78 -4.67 -5.28 -12.93
C GLY A 78 -5.09 -6.48 -12.09
N SER A 79 -6.19 -7.13 -12.49
CA SER A 79 -6.71 -8.35 -11.87
C SER A 79 -5.70 -9.51 -11.83
N ASP A 80 -4.59 -9.39 -12.55
CA ASP A 80 -3.48 -10.34 -12.56
C ASP A 80 -2.46 -10.08 -11.43
N PRO A 81 -2.28 -11.03 -10.50
CA PRO A 81 -1.22 -10.97 -9.49
C PRO A 81 0.20 -10.93 -10.08
N ALA A 82 0.34 -11.32 -11.36
CA ALA A 82 1.62 -11.32 -12.07
C ALA A 82 2.09 -9.91 -12.45
N SER A 83 1.18 -8.99 -12.81
CA SER A 83 1.55 -7.62 -13.19
C SER A 83 2.11 -6.78 -12.04
N TYR A 84 1.80 -7.15 -10.79
CA TYR A 84 2.31 -6.45 -9.60
C TYR A 84 3.76 -6.82 -9.23
N ARG A 85 4.29 -7.93 -9.76
CA ARG A 85 5.58 -8.47 -9.31
C ARG A 85 6.77 -7.94 -10.08
N ASP A 86 6.55 -7.49 -11.31
CA ASP A 86 7.61 -6.98 -12.21
C ASP A 86 7.73 -5.45 -12.24
N SER A 87 6.93 -4.72 -11.45
CA SER A 87 7.13 -3.26 -11.36
C SER A 87 8.40 -2.94 -10.56
N GLU A 88 9.34 -2.28 -11.25
CA GLU A 88 10.56 -1.76 -10.61
C GLU A 88 10.24 -0.61 -9.64
N VAL A 89 9.17 0.15 -9.91
CA VAL A 89 8.70 1.26 -9.09
C VAL A 89 7.17 1.29 -9.05
N ASP A 90 6.62 1.77 -7.94
CA ASP A 90 5.18 1.96 -7.74
C ASP A 90 4.76 3.42 -7.94
N LEU A 91 5.60 4.36 -7.51
CA LEU A 91 5.38 5.79 -7.70
C LEU A 91 6.65 6.47 -8.18
N PHE A 92 6.61 7.05 -9.38
CA PHE A 92 7.72 7.80 -9.94
C PHE A 92 7.35 9.27 -10.09
N ILE A 93 8.20 10.16 -9.57
CA ILE A 93 7.98 11.61 -9.61
C ILE A 93 9.19 12.28 -10.24
N VAL A 94 8.93 13.14 -11.23
CA VAL A 94 9.90 14.08 -11.79
C VAL A 94 9.50 15.49 -11.41
N GLY A 95 10.40 16.20 -10.74
CA GLY A 95 10.14 17.58 -10.37
C GLY A 95 11.27 18.22 -9.58
N ASP A 96 11.21 19.55 -9.53
CA ASP A 96 12.27 20.38 -8.96
C ASP A 96 11.81 20.94 -7.61
N ASP A 97 12.76 21.22 -6.72
CA ASP A 97 12.50 21.81 -5.39
C ASP A 97 11.43 21.06 -4.58
N ILE A 98 11.57 19.74 -4.52
CA ILE A 98 10.63 18.87 -3.79
C ILE A 98 10.96 18.88 -2.30
N ASN A 99 9.95 19.22 -1.49
CA ASN A 99 10.07 19.23 -0.05
C ASN A 99 10.15 17.80 0.50
N LYS A 100 11.37 17.36 0.83
CA LYS A 100 11.66 16.02 1.36
C LYS A 100 10.86 15.66 2.62
N LYS A 101 10.54 16.62 3.49
CA LYS A 101 9.75 16.38 4.70
C LYS A 101 8.30 16.06 4.35
N ARG A 102 7.69 16.85 3.47
CA ARG A 102 6.32 16.61 2.98
C ARG A 102 6.22 15.31 2.20
N LEU A 103 7.21 15.02 1.34
CA LEU A 103 7.30 13.77 0.59
C LEU A 103 7.30 12.55 1.53
N ARG A 104 8.13 12.56 2.59
CA ARG A 104 8.17 11.47 3.58
C ARG A 104 6.83 11.27 4.29
N THR A 105 6.15 12.35 4.68
CA THR A 105 4.82 12.25 5.31
C THR A 105 3.78 11.70 4.33
N PHE A 106 3.84 12.13 3.08
CA PHE A 106 2.97 11.63 2.02
C PHE A 106 3.18 10.14 1.76
N LEU A 107 4.42 9.69 1.59
CA LEU A 107 4.74 8.27 1.40
C LEU A 107 4.24 7.42 2.57
N LYS A 108 4.50 7.82 3.82
CA LYS A 108 4.00 7.10 5.01
C LYS A 108 2.48 6.96 5.04
N SER A 109 1.77 8.00 4.64
CA SER A 109 0.32 7.94 4.58
C SER A 109 -0.20 7.04 3.46
N LEU A 110 0.49 7.01 2.31
CA LEU A 110 0.16 6.08 1.23
C LEU A 110 0.42 4.63 1.64
N GLU A 111 1.54 4.36 2.30
CA GLU A 111 1.87 3.02 2.82
C GLU A 111 0.83 2.54 3.83
N ALA A 112 0.33 3.43 4.69
CA ALA A 112 -0.74 3.11 5.63
C ALA A 112 -2.10 2.86 4.95
N GLU A 113 -2.38 3.55 3.85
CA GLU A 113 -3.61 3.39 3.06
C GLU A 113 -3.60 2.09 2.24
N VAL A 114 -2.46 1.76 1.63
CA VAL A 114 -2.27 0.55 0.82
C VAL A 114 -1.97 -0.69 1.69
N GLY A 115 -1.45 -0.49 2.90
CA GLY A 115 -1.05 -1.57 3.81
C GLY A 115 0.22 -2.32 3.38
N LYS A 116 1.02 -1.72 2.49
CA LYS A 116 2.30 -2.26 1.97
C LYS A 116 3.31 -1.12 1.77
N GLU A 117 4.59 -1.47 1.78
CA GLU A 117 5.65 -0.54 1.42
C GLU A 117 5.53 -0.12 -0.05
N ILE A 118 5.79 1.16 -0.33
CA ILE A 118 5.69 1.73 -1.67
C ILE A 118 7.09 1.96 -2.23
N LYS A 119 7.42 1.32 -3.35
CA LYS A 119 8.67 1.61 -4.07
C LYS A 119 8.52 2.96 -4.78
N PHE A 120 9.28 3.96 -4.35
CA PHE A 120 9.25 5.28 -4.98
C PHE A 120 10.55 5.60 -5.72
N GLY A 121 10.42 6.34 -6.81
CA GLY A 121 11.55 6.95 -7.54
C GLY A 121 11.36 8.46 -7.66
N LEU A 122 12.46 9.20 -7.55
CA LEU A 122 12.47 10.65 -7.65
C LEU A 122 13.64 11.09 -8.52
N MET A 123 13.36 11.95 -9.51
CA MET A 123 14.37 12.59 -10.36
C MET A 123 14.07 14.07 -10.54
N GLU A 124 15.11 14.85 -10.74
CA GLU A 124 14.97 16.23 -11.25
C GLU A 124 14.63 16.20 -12.74
N LYS A 125 14.11 17.32 -13.26
CA LYS A 125 13.71 17.40 -14.67
C LYS A 125 14.88 17.08 -15.61
N ASP A 126 16.03 17.68 -15.37
CA ASP A 126 17.19 17.58 -16.26
C ASP A 126 17.80 16.17 -16.24
N GLU A 127 17.81 15.52 -15.08
CA GLU A 127 18.23 14.11 -14.96
C GLU A 127 17.31 13.19 -15.77
N PHE A 128 15.99 13.37 -15.62
CA PHE A 128 15.01 12.56 -16.33
C PHE A 128 15.13 12.75 -17.85
N GLU A 129 15.23 13.99 -18.34
CA GLU A 129 15.36 14.27 -19.77
C GLU A 129 16.64 13.67 -20.35
N TYR A 130 17.76 13.78 -19.64
CA TYR A 130 19.01 13.16 -20.04
C TYR A 130 18.89 11.63 -20.13
N ARG A 131 18.38 10.98 -19.07
CA ARG A 131 18.25 9.52 -19.02
C ARG A 131 17.22 8.99 -20.02
N HIS A 132 16.13 9.73 -20.25
CA HIS A 132 15.15 9.42 -21.28
C HIS A 132 15.76 9.50 -22.69
N GLY A 133 16.51 10.57 -22.98
CA GLY A 133 17.22 10.74 -24.26
C GLY A 133 18.30 9.68 -24.50
N MET A 134 18.92 9.18 -23.42
CA MET A 134 19.92 8.11 -23.47
C MET A 134 19.32 6.70 -23.46
N PHE A 135 17.99 6.55 -23.55
CA PHE A 135 17.29 5.26 -23.50
C PHE A 135 17.63 4.42 -22.27
N ASP A 136 17.70 5.08 -21.11
CA ASP A 136 17.90 4.41 -19.82
C ASP A 136 16.88 3.28 -19.62
N ARG A 137 17.37 2.10 -19.22
CA ARG A 137 16.56 0.89 -19.07
C ARG A 137 15.40 1.08 -18.10
N PHE A 138 15.63 1.73 -16.95
CA PHE A 138 14.61 1.92 -15.93
C PHE A 138 13.47 2.79 -16.48
N ILE A 139 13.80 3.93 -17.09
CA ILE A 139 12.81 4.85 -17.66
C ILE A 139 12.00 4.15 -18.76
N ARG A 140 12.68 3.40 -19.63
CA ARG A 140 12.01 2.66 -20.70
C ARG A 140 11.06 1.58 -20.16
N VAL A 141 11.52 0.76 -19.22
CA VAL A 141 10.69 -0.28 -18.60
C VAL A 141 9.48 0.33 -17.89
N LEU A 142 9.67 1.47 -17.22
CA LEU A 142 8.58 2.19 -16.55
C LEU A 142 7.52 2.71 -17.54
N LEU A 143 7.95 3.32 -18.64
CA LEU A 143 7.06 3.90 -19.66
C LEU A 143 6.44 2.85 -20.58
N ASP A 144 7.11 1.72 -20.84
CA ASP A 144 6.57 0.62 -21.65
C ASP A 144 5.64 -0.28 -20.82
N GLY A 145 5.84 -0.34 -19.50
CA GLY A 145 5.04 -1.16 -18.58
C GLY A 145 3.64 -0.59 -18.29
N PRO A 146 2.77 -1.36 -17.60
CA PRO A 146 1.47 -0.86 -17.17
C PRO A 146 1.64 0.26 -16.14
N HIS A 147 1.30 1.48 -16.54
CA HIS A 147 1.44 2.67 -15.74
C HIS A 147 0.29 3.65 -15.99
N GLU A 148 0.00 4.49 -15.00
CA GLU A 148 -0.95 5.59 -15.09
C GLU A 148 -0.21 6.92 -14.88
N LYS A 149 -0.36 7.86 -15.83
CA LYS A 149 0.19 9.20 -15.74
C LYS A 149 -0.75 10.10 -14.95
N LEU A 150 -0.39 10.42 -13.71
CA LEU A 150 -1.18 11.28 -12.83
C LEU A 150 -0.99 12.77 -13.16
N ILE A 151 0.25 13.15 -13.47
CA ILE A 151 0.62 14.51 -13.89
C ILE A 151 1.55 14.35 -15.07
N ASN A 152 1.28 15.05 -16.17
CA ASN A 152 2.15 15.05 -17.34
C ASN A 152 2.24 16.46 -17.94
N LYS A 153 3.26 17.21 -17.52
CA LYS A 153 3.59 18.52 -18.10
C LYS A 153 4.71 18.44 -19.14
N LEU A 154 5.26 17.24 -19.37
CA LEU A 154 6.35 17.00 -20.32
C LEU A 154 5.82 16.59 -21.70
N GLY A 155 4.53 16.26 -21.82
CA GLY A 155 3.91 15.89 -23.10
C GLY A 155 4.24 14.48 -23.58
N LEU A 156 4.69 13.60 -22.67
CA LEU A 156 5.07 12.23 -22.94
C LEU A 156 3.89 11.25 -22.95
#